data_AF-A0A0Q6UBN6-F1
#
_entry.id   AF-A0A0Q6UBN6-F1
#
_cell.length_a   1.000
_cell.length_b   1.000
_cell.length_c   1.000
_cell.angle_alpha   90.00
_cell.angle_beta   90.00
_cell.angle_gamma   90.00
#
_symmetry.space_group_name_H-M   'P 1'
#
loop_
_entity.id
_entity.type
_entity.pdbx_description
1 polymer ?
#
loop_
_entity_poly.entity_id
_entity_poly.type
_entity_poly.pdbx_seq_one_letter_code
_entity_poly.pdbx_strand_id
1 'polypeptide(L)'
;MALFFDAPWYDARLAERGLTRAVLAAAAGLAEAELDLAFKDQRELSMREVSAFAELLGVTTAEAASRAGVRPPPPSDSQRIAALEARIAALEAELAALKRR
;
A
#
# COMPACT_ATOMS: atom_id res chain seq x y z
N MET A 1 16.78 11.06 -3.67
CA MET A 1 16.24 9.86 -4.34
C MET A 1 14.85 10.27 -4.80
N ALA A 2 14.63 10.51 -6.09
CA ALA A 2 13.33 10.94 -6.60
C ALA A 2 12.41 9.73 -6.62
N LEU A 3 11.54 9.63 -5.63
CA LEU A 3 10.49 8.65 -5.61
C LEU A 3 9.30 9.30 -6.35
N PHE A 4 9.01 8.76 -7.54
CA PHE A 4 7.99 9.26 -8.46
C PHE A 4 6.61 8.73 -8.06
N PHE A 5 5.59 9.59 -8.10
CA PHE A 5 4.20 9.18 -7.96
C PHE A 5 3.69 8.50 -9.25
N ASP A 6 3.40 7.21 -9.17
CA ASP A 6 2.88 6.39 -10.29
C ASP A 6 1.38 6.70 -10.54
N ALA A 7 1.10 7.89 -11.09
CA ALA A 7 -0.25 8.34 -11.42
C ALA A 7 -1.01 7.37 -12.33
N PRO A 8 -0.42 6.81 -13.41
CA PRO A 8 -1.11 5.84 -14.27
C PRO A 8 -1.57 4.59 -13.50
N TRP A 9 -0.76 4.10 -12.56
CA TRP A 9 -1.14 2.96 -11.73
C TRP A 9 -2.31 3.30 -10.81
N TYR A 10 -2.29 4.46 -10.15
CA TYR A 10 -3.39 4.91 -9.30
C TYR A 10 -4.70 5.10 -10.09
N ASP A 11 -4.62 5.70 -11.28
CA ASP A 11 -5.77 5.88 -12.16
C ASP A 11 -6.36 4.54 -12.62
N ALA A 12 -5.52 3.58 -12.99
CA ALA A 12 -5.97 2.26 -13.38
C ALA A 12 -6.70 1.54 -12.22
N ARG A 13 -6.16 1.62 -11.00
CA ARG A 13 -6.78 1.02 -9.80
C ARG A 13 -8.11 1.66 -9.43
N LEU A 14 -8.24 2.97 -9.61
CA LEU A 14 -9.50 3.68 -9.45
C LEU A 14 -10.51 3.25 -10.52
N ALA A 15 -10.10 3.18 -11.78
CA ALA A 15 -10.96 2.79 -12.91
C ALA A 15 -11.50 1.36 -12.76
N GLU A 16 -10.68 0.40 -12.31
CA GLU A 16 -11.10 -0.98 -12.00
C GLU A 16 -12.28 -1.04 -11.02
N ARG A 17 -12.45 -0.02 -10.17
CA ARG A 17 -13.48 0.07 -9.12
C ARG A 17 -14.57 1.09 -9.44
N GLY A 18 -14.52 1.74 -10.61
CA GLY A 18 -15.42 2.84 -10.96
C GLY A 18 -15.29 4.07 -10.06
N LEU A 19 -14.12 4.27 -9.44
CA LEU A 19 -13.84 5.38 -8.54
C LEU A 19 -13.15 6.53 -9.29
N THR A 20 -13.21 7.73 -8.71
CA THR A 20 -12.55 8.93 -9.23
C THR A 20 -11.45 9.41 -8.28
N ARG A 21 -10.56 10.27 -8.78
CA ARG A 21 -9.56 10.93 -7.93
C ARG A 21 -10.20 11.79 -6.83
N ALA A 22 -11.39 12.34 -7.05
CA ALA A 22 -12.13 13.06 -6.01
C ALA A 22 -12.49 12.16 -4.83
N VAL A 23 -12.88 10.89 -5.09
CA VAL A 23 -13.12 9.91 -4.02
C VAL A 23 -11.82 9.57 -3.30
N LEU A 24 -10.71 9.43 -4.03
CA LEU A 24 -9.39 9.20 -3.45
C LEU A 24 -8.98 10.34 -2.51
N ALA A 25 -9.17 11.59 -2.93
CA ALA A 25 -8.90 12.78 -2.12
C ALA A 25 -9.78 12.79 -0.85
N ALA A 26 -11.09 12.57 -1.00
CA ALA A 26 -12.03 12.53 0.11
C ALA A 26 -11.67 11.44 1.14
N ALA A 27 -11.27 10.25 0.68
CA ALA A 27 -10.87 9.15 1.57
C ALA A 27 -9.64 9.50 2.42
N ALA A 28 -8.71 10.29 1.89
CA ALA A 28 -7.53 10.76 2.62
C ALA A 28 -7.75 12.07 3.39
N GLY A 29 -8.94 12.68 3.31
CA GLY A 29 -9.22 13.99 3.91
C GLY A 29 -8.48 15.15 3.23
N LEU A 30 -8.16 15.00 1.94
CA LEU A 30 -7.48 16.00 1.11
C LEU A 30 -8.49 16.80 0.29
N ALA A 31 -8.18 18.07 0.04
CA ALA A 31 -8.79 18.79 -1.06
C ALA A 31 -8.31 18.23 -2.41
N GLU A 32 -9.14 18.28 -3.45
CA GLU A 32 -8.77 17.79 -4.78
C GLU A 32 -7.52 18.48 -5.34
N ALA A 33 -7.34 19.78 -5.05
CA ALA A 33 -6.15 20.52 -5.44
C ALA A 33 -4.88 20.02 -4.74
N GLU A 34 -4.97 19.57 -3.49
CA GLU A 34 -3.83 18.99 -2.77
C GLU A 34 -3.45 17.63 -3.34
N LEU A 35 -4.45 16.82 -3.72
CA LEU A 35 -4.21 15.56 -4.41
C LEU A 35 -3.58 15.78 -5.79
N ASP A 36 -4.04 16.78 -6.54
CA ASP A 36 -3.48 17.13 -7.85
C ASP A 36 -2.00 17.55 -7.75
N LEU A 37 -1.62 18.29 -6.71
CA LEU A 37 -0.21 18.60 -6.44
C LEU A 37 0.61 17.33 -6.16
N ALA A 38 0.06 16.37 -5.40
CA ALA A 38 0.73 15.09 -5.15
C ALA A 38 0.90 14.27 -6.44
N PHE A 39 -0.13 14.23 -7.30
CA PHE A 39 -0.07 13.56 -8.61
C PHE A 39 0.90 14.23 -9.60
N LYS A 40 1.32 15.47 -9.34
CA LYS A 40 2.33 16.21 -10.10
C LYS A 40 3.72 16.18 -9.46
N ASP A 41 3.93 15.36 -8.42
CA ASP A 41 5.15 15.30 -7.61
C ASP A 41 5.52 16.65 -6.95
N GLN A 42 4.54 17.54 -6.73
CA GLN A 42 4.73 18.87 -6.12
C GLN A 42 4.39 18.89 -4.62
N ARG A 43 3.86 17.78 -4.09
CA ARG A 43 3.54 17.60 -2.67
C ARG A 43 3.85 16.17 -2.25
N GLU A 44 4.47 16.02 -1.09
CA GLU A 44 4.66 14.72 -0.46
C GLU A 44 3.38 14.24 0.25
N LEU A 45 3.14 12.93 0.17
CA LEU A 45 2.06 12.26 0.89
C LEU A 45 2.57 11.70 2.22
N SER A 46 1.78 11.90 3.26
CA SER A 46 1.96 11.24 4.56
C SER A 46 1.55 9.77 4.50
N MET A 47 2.11 8.97 5.39
CA MET A 47 1.71 7.55 5.53
C MET A 47 0.24 7.37 5.89
N ARG A 48 -0.39 8.36 6.53
CA ARG A 48 -1.82 8.33 6.84
C ARG A 48 -2.66 8.42 5.55
N GLU A 49 -2.31 9.37 4.67
CA GLU A 49 -3.00 9.54 3.38
C GLU A 49 -2.79 8.30 2.49
N VAL A 50 -1.56 7.77 2.42
CA VAL A 50 -1.27 6.53 1.67
C VAL A 50 -2.02 5.32 2.25
N SER A 51 -2.18 5.24 3.57
CA SER A 51 -2.96 4.14 4.18
C SER A 51 -4.42 4.20 3.77
N ALA A 52 -5.02 5.40 3.73
CA ALA A 52 -6.39 5.58 3.25
C ALA A 52 -6.53 5.21 1.76
N PHE A 53 -5.53 5.53 0.94
CA PHE A 53 -5.50 5.10 -0.45
C PHE A 53 -5.44 3.58 -0.58
N ALA A 54 -4.58 2.92 0.20
CA ALA A 54 -4.44 1.47 0.17
C ALA A 54 -5.75 0.75 0.54
N GLU A 55 -6.43 1.25 1.57
CA GLU A 55 -7.73 0.74 2.00
C GLU A 55 -8.79 0.90 0.90
N LEU A 56 -8.92 2.09 0.32
CA LEU A 56 -9.88 2.36 -0.76
C LEU A 56 -9.61 1.49 -2.01
N LEU A 57 -8.34 1.30 -2.34
CA LEU A 57 -7.92 0.51 -3.51
C LEU A 57 -7.85 -0.99 -3.21
N GLY A 58 -8.06 -1.44 -1.97
CA GLY A 58 -7.96 -2.86 -1.62
C GLY A 58 -6.59 -3.47 -1.90
N VAL A 59 -5.51 -2.70 -1.68
CA VAL A 59 -4.11 -3.15 -1.82
C VAL A 59 -3.38 -3.02 -0.48
N THR A 60 -2.15 -3.51 -0.41
CA THR A 60 -1.33 -3.31 0.80
C THR A 60 -0.84 -1.87 0.90
N THR A 61 -0.70 -1.35 2.12
CA THR A 61 -0.10 -0.03 2.36
C THR A 61 1.32 0.08 1.80
N ALA A 62 2.08 -1.02 1.82
CA ALA A 62 3.43 -1.06 1.26
C ALA A 62 3.43 -0.89 -0.27
N GLU A 63 2.49 -1.52 -0.98
CA GLU A 63 2.33 -1.35 -2.43
C GLU A 63 1.91 0.09 -2.76
N ALA A 64 0.88 0.61 -2.08
CA ALA A 64 0.42 1.99 -2.28
C ALA A 64 1.55 3.01 -1.99
N ALA A 65 2.33 2.81 -0.92
CA ALA A 65 3.48 3.65 -0.56
C ALA A 65 4.57 3.59 -1.64
N SER A 66 4.95 2.38 -2.07
CA SER A 66 5.93 2.21 -3.14
C SER A 66 5.52 2.90 -4.44
N ARG A 67 4.22 2.92 -4.76
CA ARG A 67 3.65 3.58 -5.95
C ARG A 67 3.48 5.08 -5.77
N ALA A 68 3.22 5.54 -4.55
CA ALA A 68 3.13 6.97 -4.22
C ALA A 68 4.49 7.63 -4.03
N GLY A 69 5.58 6.87 -4.18
CA GLY A 69 6.91 7.37 -3.89
C GLY A 69 7.17 7.65 -2.40
N VAL A 70 6.38 7.05 -1.50
CA VAL A 70 6.55 7.18 -0.06
C VAL A 70 7.28 5.96 0.45
N ARG A 71 8.35 6.15 1.23
CA ARG A 71 9.02 5.02 1.89
C ARG A 71 8.16 4.57 3.07
N PRO A 72 7.58 3.36 3.06
CA PRO A 72 6.84 2.88 4.21
C PRO A 72 7.77 2.72 5.42
N PRO A 73 7.26 2.92 6.65
CA PRO A 73 8.03 2.65 7.85
C PRO A 73 8.40 1.16 7.87
N PRO A 74 9.55 0.80 8.46
CA PRO A 74 9.89 -0.60 8.65
C PRO A 74 8.80 -1.29 9.48
N PRO A 75 8.53 -2.59 9.24
CA PRO A 75 7.54 -3.33 10.01
C PRO A 75 7.93 -3.35 11.49
N SER A 76 6.94 -3.22 12.37
CA SER A 76 7.16 -3.34 13.81
C SER A 76 7.63 -4.74 14.18
N ASP A 77 8.26 -4.89 15.33
CA ASP A 77 8.71 -6.21 15.79
C ASP A 77 7.56 -7.20 15.92
N SER A 78 6.38 -6.76 16.37
CA SER A 78 5.17 -7.60 16.41
C SER A 78 4.74 -8.08 15.02
N GLN A 79 4.78 -7.21 14.00
CA GLN A 79 4.49 -7.59 12.61
C GLN A 79 5.52 -8.58 12.06
N ARG A 80 6.81 -8.37 12.39
CA ARG A 80 7.89 -9.27 12.00
C ARG A 80 7.74 -10.64 12.66
N ILE A 81 7.41 -10.68 13.95
CA ILE A 81 7.18 -11.93 14.69
C ILE A 81 6.01 -12.69 14.09
N ALA A 82 4.85 -12.05 13.86
CA ALA A 82 3.70 -12.71 13.26
C ALA A 82 3.99 -13.27 11.86
N ALA A 83 4.75 -12.54 11.03
CA ALA A 83 5.18 -13.03 9.72
C ALA A 83 6.13 -14.24 9.82
N LEU A 84 7.03 -14.25 10.81
CA LEU A 84 7.92 -15.39 11.08
C LEU A 84 7.14 -16.60 11.58
N GLU A 85 6.19 -16.41 12.50
CA GLU A 85 5.31 -17.47 13.01
C GLU A 85 4.50 -18.13 11.89
N ALA A 86 3.90 -17.33 11.01
CA ALA A 86 3.16 -17.84 9.85
C ALA A 86 4.07 -18.66 8.91
N ARG A 87 5.31 -18.20 8.69
CA ARG A 87 6.30 -18.91 7.87
C ARG A 87 6.75 -20.22 8.53
N ILE A 88 6.97 -20.22 9.85
CA ILE A 88 7.32 -21.43 10.60
C ILE A 88 6.18 -22.46 10.49
N ALA A 89 4.93 -22.04 10.70
CA ALA A 89 3.78 -22.93 10.58
C ALA A 89 3.66 -23.57 9.19
N ALA A 90 3.89 -22.80 8.12
CA ALA A 90 3.91 -23.33 6.75
C ALA A 90 5.03 -24.37 6.55
N LEU A 91 6.25 -24.08 7.04
CA LEU A 91 7.39 -25.01 6.94
C LEU A 91 7.19 -26.28 7.76
N GLU A 92 6.59 -26.18 8.95
CA GLU A 92 6.25 -27.34 9.78
C GLU A 92 5.23 -28.24 9.09
N ALA A 93 4.23 -27.65 8.43
CA ALA A 93 3.24 -28.40 7.65
C ALA A 93 3.89 -29.14 6.46
N GLU A 94 4.78 -28.48 5.72
CA GLU A 94 5.56 -29.09 4.63
C GLU A 94 6.44 -30.24 5.15
N LEU A 95 7.15 -30.04 6.27
CA LEU A 95 7.99 -31.07 6.88
C LEU A 95 7.16 -32.27 7.34
N ALA A 96 5.98 -32.04 7.93
CA ALA A 96 5.06 -33.10 8.32
C ALA A 96 4.51 -33.86 7.11
N ALA A 97 4.28 -33.19 5.98
CA ALA A 97 3.88 -33.86 4.73
C ALA A 97 5.01 -34.74 4.18
N LEU A 98 6.26 -34.26 4.21
CA LEU A 98 7.43 -35.02 3.75
C LEU A 98 7.72 -36.24 4.64
N LYS A 99 7.61 -36.11 5.96
CA LYS A 99 7.82 -37.22 6.92
C LYS A 99 6.74 -38.31 6.85
N ARG A 100 5.60 -38.04 6.21
CA ARG A 100 4.49 -39.00 6.03
C ARG A 100 4.61 -39.80 4.72
N ARG A 101 5.58 -39.50 3.86
CA ARG A 101 5.98 -40.30 2.70
C ARG A 101 7.05 -41.32 3.10
#